data_AF-A0A426TWZ9-F1
#
_entry.id   AF-A0A426TWZ9-F1
#
_cell.length_a   1.000
_cell.length_b   1.000
_cell.length_c   1.000
_cell.angle_alpha   90.00
_cell.angle_beta   90.00
_cell.angle_gamma   90.00
#
_symmetry.space_group_name_H-M   'P 1'
#
loop_
_entity.id
_entity.type
_entity.pdbx_description
1 polymer ?
#
loop_
_entity_poly.entity_id
_entity_poly.type
_entity_poly.pdbx_seq_one_letter_code
_entity_poly.pdbx_strand_id
1 'polypeptide(L)' 'MHVQISRLEAALVAGDQTAIQHTAHRMRGGCLQLSAQALAALCAQIETAAEPAASAPLIAQLRPCYHETLAALRQGEE' A
#
# COMPACT_ATOMS: atom_id res chain seq x y z
N MET A 1 -7.10 -3.60 5.27
CA MET A 1 -5.99 -3.39 4.32
C MET A 1 -6.16 -4.17 3.02
N HIS A 2 -6.48 -5.48 3.07
CA HIS A 2 -6.63 -6.35 1.90
C HIS A 2 -7.48 -5.76 0.75
N VAL A 3 -8.68 -5.23 1.07
CA VAL A 3 -9.57 -4.58 0.08
C VAL A 3 -8.91 -3.39 -0.63
N GLN A 4 -8.07 -2.61 0.04
CA GLN A 4 -7.41 -1.47 -0.60
C GLN A 4 -6.26 -1.91 -1.52
N ILE A 5 -5.56 -2.99 -1.15
CA ILE A 5 -4.53 -3.60 -2.03
C ILE A 5 -5.19 -4.10 -3.32
N SER A 6 -6.32 -4.80 -3.24
CA SER A 6 -7.05 -5.24 -4.44
C SER A 6 -7.56 -4.07 -5.30
N ARG A 7 -7.91 -2.94 -4.69
CA ARG A 7 -8.28 -1.72 -5.43
C ARG A 7 -7.08 -1.11 -6.16
N LEU A 8 -5.90 -1.10 -5.55
CA LEU A 8 -4.67 -0.68 -6.23
C LEU A 8 -4.31 -1.58 -7.39
N GLU A 9 -4.41 -2.90 -7.20
CA GLU A 9 -4.19 -3.90 -8.26
C GLU A 9 -5.15 -3.68 -9.44
N ALA A 10 -6.44 -3.44 -9.16
CA ALA A 10 -7.43 -3.16 -10.19
C ALA A 10 -7.17 -1.83 -10.92
N ALA A 11 -6.83 -0.76 -10.19
CA ALA A 11 -6.49 0.55 -10.76
C ALA A 11 -5.23 0.47 -11.63
N LEU A 12 -4.24 -0.34 -11.23
CA LEU A 12 -3.05 -0.63 -12.01
C LEU A 12 -3.38 -1.30 -13.34
N VAL A 13 -4.23 -2.33 -13.34
CA VAL A 13 -4.70 -3.01 -14.56
C VAL A 13 -5.48 -2.06 -15.47
N ALA A 14 -6.27 -1.17 -14.89
CA ALA A 14 -7.02 -0.15 -15.62
C ALA A 14 -6.16 1.02 -16.13
N GLY A 15 -4.90 1.13 -15.69
CA GLY A 15 -4.03 2.27 -15.98
C GLY A 15 -4.50 3.58 -15.34
N ASP A 16 -5.35 3.53 -14.32
CA ASP A 16 -5.95 4.70 -13.68
C ASP A 16 -5.01 5.27 -12.60
N GLN A 17 -4.12 6.15 -13.03
CA GLN A 17 -3.14 6.77 -12.14
C GLN A 17 -3.79 7.58 -11.01
N THR A 18 -4.91 8.25 -11.26
CA THR A 18 -5.63 9.04 -10.25
C THR A 18 -6.18 8.13 -9.16
N ALA A 19 -6.79 7.00 -9.54
CA ALA A 19 -7.28 6.02 -8.59
C ALA A 19 -6.13 5.36 -7.78
N ILE A 20 -4.97 5.12 -8.41
CA ILE A 20 -3.77 4.64 -7.72
C ILE A 20 -3.35 5.62 -6.63
N GLN A 21 -3.14 6.89 -6.98
CA GLN A 21 -2.69 7.93 -6.05
C GLN A 21 -3.67 8.11 -4.89
N HIS A 22 -4.96 8.23 -5.20
CA HIS A 22 -5.99 8.43 -4.17
C HIS A 22 -6.13 7.23 -3.22
N THR A 23 -6.02 6.01 -3.74
CA THR A 23 -6.07 4.80 -2.91
C THR A 23 -4.82 4.70 -2.03
N ALA A 24 -3.64 4.98 -2.59
CA ALA A 24 -2.38 4.99 -1.85
C ALA A 24 -2.35 6.04 -0.73
N HIS A 25 -2.83 7.26 -1.00
CA HIS A 25 -2.97 8.32 -0.01
C HIS A 25 -3.84 7.89 1.18
N ARG A 26 -5.02 7.31 0.89
CA ARG A 26 -5.92 6.80 1.94
C ARG A 26 -5.27 5.69 2.76
N MET A 27 -4.60 4.75 2.10
CA MET A 27 -3.90 3.65 2.78
C MET A 27 -2.81 4.19 3.69
N ARG A 28 -2.00 5.15 3.23
CA ARG A 28 -0.95 5.80 4.01
C ARG A 28 -1.50 6.36 5.33
N GLY A 29 -2.62 7.10 5.27
CA GLY A 29 -3.26 7.63 6.48
C GLY A 29 -3.62 6.54 7.49
N GLY A 30 -4.21 5.43 7.02
CA GLY A 30 -4.52 4.27 7.87
C GLY A 30 -3.28 3.56 8.42
N CYS A 31 -2.22 3.42 7.63
CA CYS A 31 -0.96 2.83 8.08
C CYS A 31 -0.29 3.64 9.19
N LEU A 32 -0.29 4.96 9.08
CA LEU A 32 0.27 5.85 10.11
C LEU A 32 -0.48 5.75 11.44
N GLN A 33 -1.81 5.62 11.41
CA GLN A 33 -2.61 5.43 12.62
C GLN A 33 -2.32 4.11 13.34
N LEU A 34 -1.87 3.09 12.61
CA LEU A 34 -1.52 1.77 13.12
C LEU A 34 -0.02 1.62 13.41
N SER A 35 0.76 2.71 13.38
CA SER A 35 2.22 2.71 13.51
C SER A 35 2.94 1.80 12.49
N ALA A 36 2.28 1.48 11.37
CA ALA A 36 2.82 0.64 10.31
C ALA A 36 3.70 1.46 9.34
N GLN A 37 4.84 1.93 9.83
CA GLN A 37 5.69 2.91 9.14
C GLN A 37 6.22 2.40 7.79
N ALA A 38 6.61 1.13 7.71
CA ALA A 38 7.07 0.52 6.45
C ALA A 38 5.99 0.55 5.36
N LEU A 39 4.75 0.15 5.70
CA LEU A 39 3.61 0.24 4.80
C LEU A 39 3.27 1.68 4.43
N ALA A 40 3.35 2.62 5.38
CA ALA A 40 3.09 4.04 5.12
C ALA A 40 4.11 4.62 4.11
N ALA A 41 5.39 4.27 4.25
CA ALA A 41 6.44 4.66 3.32
C ALA A 41 6.24 4.06 1.91
N LEU A 42 5.80 2.80 1.83
CA LEU A 42 5.48 2.16 0.56
C LEU A 42 4.30 2.85 -0.13
N CYS A 43 3.24 3.17 0.63
CA CYS A 43 2.08 3.90 0.13
C CYS A 43 2.45 5.30 -0.37
N ALA A 44 3.36 6.00 0.33
CA ALA A 44 3.85 7.31 -0.11
C ALA A 44 4.59 7.22 -1.46
N GLN A 45 5.41 6.18 -1.67
CA GLN A 45 6.11 5.99 -2.94
C GLN A 45 5.14 5.73 -4.10
N ILE A 46 4.08 4.93 -3.86
CA ILE A 46 3.02 4.68 -4.84
C ILE A 46 2.23 5.95 -5.15
N GLU A 47 1.92 6.74 -4.11
CA GLU A 47 1.24 8.04 -4.23
C GLU A 47 2.03 9.03 -5.10
N THR A 48 3.37 9.03 -5.01
CA THR A 48 4.24 9.94 -5.76
C THR A 48 4.71 9.42 -7.12
N ALA A 49 4.35 8.19 -7.50
CA ALA A 49 4.76 7.63 -8.77
C ALA A 49 4.18 8.45 -9.94
N ALA A 50 4.99 8.68 -10.97
CA ALA A 50 4.60 9.48 -12.13
C ALA A 50 3.60 8.75 -13.05
N GLU A 51 3.70 7.42 -13.11
CA GLU A 51 2.92 6.60 -14.02
C GLU A 51 2.62 5.21 -13.43
N PRO A 52 1.57 4.51 -13.90
CA PRO A 52 1.16 3.22 -13.34
C PRO A 52 2.27 2.16 -13.42
N ALA A 53 3.08 2.17 -14.47
CA ALA A 53 4.19 1.24 -14.63
C ALA A 53 5.25 1.37 -13.52
N ALA A 54 5.52 2.60 -13.06
CA ALA A 54 6.42 2.85 -11.93
C ALA A 54 5.82 2.37 -10.60
N SER A 55 4.48 2.40 -10.46
CA SER A 55 3.76 1.91 -9.29
C SER A 55 3.70 0.38 -9.23
N ALA A 56 3.78 -0.33 -10.35
CA ALA A 56 3.62 -1.78 -10.41
C ALA A 56 4.53 -2.58 -9.45
N PRO A 57 5.87 -2.39 -9.44
CA PRO A 57 6.74 -3.10 -8.49
C PRO A 57 6.50 -2.70 -7.04
N LEU A 58 6.00 -1.49 -6.77
CA LEU A 58 5.68 -1.02 -5.43
C LEU A 58 4.36 -1.64 -4.94
N ILE A 59 3.35 -1.71 -5.81
CA ILE A 59 2.06 -2.35 -5.50
C ILE A 59 2.26 -3.85 -5.22
N ALA A 60 3.13 -4.53 -5.97
CA ALA A 60 3.48 -5.93 -5.73
C ALA A 60 4.09 -6.17 -4.33
N GLN A 61 4.78 -5.17 -3.76
CA GLN A 61 5.39 -5.24 -2.43
C GLN A 61 4.39 -4.98 -1.28
N LEU A 62 3.18 -4.48 -1.56
CA LEU A 62 2.19 -4.19 -0.51
C LEU A 62 1.73 -5.44 0.24
N ARG A 63 1.48 -6.54 -0.49
CA ARG A 63 1.05 -7.81 0.13
C ARG A 63 2.10 -8.37 1.10
N PRO A 64 3.35 -8.62 0.69
CA PRO A 64 4.36 -9.15 1.62
C PRO A 64 4.57 -8.20 2.81
N CYS A 65 4.71 -6.89 2.58
CA CYS A 65 4.89 -5.92 3.66
C CYS A 65 3.70 -5.89 4.64
N TYR A 66 2.48 -6.10 4.15
CA TYR A 66 1.30 -6.23 5.00
C TYR A 66 1.30 -7.50 5.85
N HIS A 67 1.70 -8.62 5.26
CA HIS A 67 1.84 -9.88 5.98
C HIS A 67 2.93 -9.81 7.07
N GLU A 68 4.07 -9.19 6.76
CA GLU A 68 5.16 -8.97 7.72
C GLU A 68 4.72 -8.05 8.87
N THR A 69 4.03 -6.95 8.55
CA THR A 69 3.50 -6.04 9.58
C THR A 69 2.49 -6.74 10.48
N LEU A 70 1.57 -7.54 9.90
CA LEU A 70 0.62 -8.34 10.68
C LEU A 70 1.29 -9.38 11.56
N ALA A 71 2.34 -10.04 11.06
CA ALA A 71 3.09 -11.02 11.84
C ALA A 71 3.78 -10.36 13.04
N ALA A 72 4.45 -9.21 12.82
CA ALA A 72 5.09 -8.45 13.89
C ALA A 72 4.10 -7.97 14.96
N LEU A 73 2.91 -7.51 14.55
CA LEU A 73 1.85 -7.09 15.49
C LEU A 73 1.33 -8.26 16.34
N ARG A 74 1.24 -9.46 15.78
CA ARG A 74 0.78 -10.67 16.51
C ARG A 74 1.83 -11.21 17.48
N GLN A 75 3.12 -11.00 17.20
CA GLN A 75 4.20 -11.47 18.08
C GLN A 75 4.51 -10.52 19.25
N GLY A 76 3.93 -9.32 19.25
CA GLY A 76 4.03 -8.37 20.37
C GLY A 76 2.99 -8.59 21.47
N GLU A 77 2.14 -9.62 21.35
CA GLU A 77 1.11 -9.98 22.34
C GLU A 77 1.56 -11.12 23.30
N GLU A 78 2.87 -11.29 23.51
CA GLU A 78 3.46 -12.27 24.46
C GLU A 78 4.20 -11.62 25.63
#